data_AF-R7J0Y4-F1
#
_entry.id   AF-R7J0Y4-F1
#
_cell.length_a   1.000
_cell.length_b   1.000
_cell.length_c   1.000
_cell.angle_alpha   90.00
_cell.angle_beta   90.00
_cell.angle_gamma   90.00
#
_symmetry.space_group_name_H-M   'P 1'
#
loop_
_entity.id
_entity.type
_entity.pdbx_description
1 polymer ?
#
loop_
_entity_poly.entity_id
_entity_poly.type
_entity_poly.pdbx_seq_one_letter_code
_entity_poly.pdbx_strand_id
1 'polypeptide(L)'
;MTKIHDTREKRELVCAAIKAACDNKNNKMHIIFNSVAGRVTHMLLDYAWGGIGIDPEMNPALKDILDSIGNDNKVRLLRVGAVLLDFYNKHRGDDTYKIVERIINFNFTTPFIAIN
;
A
#
# COMPACT_ATOMS: atom_id res chain seq x y z
N MET A 1 -28.44 6.17 -6.31
CA MET A 1 -27.01 6.16 -6.70
C MET A 1 -26.32 4.99 -6.02
N THR A 2 -25.67 4.13 -6.79
CA THR A 2 -24.77 3.10 -6.26
C THR A 2 -23.55 3.80 -5.67
N LYS A 3 -23.36 3.68 -4.35
CA LYS A 3 -22.30 4.38 -3.61
C LYS A 3 -20.92 3.83 -3.99
N ILE A 4 -19.96 4.71 -4.29
CA ILE A 4 -18.53 4.39 -4.50
C ILE A 4 -17.91 4.02 -3.14
N HIS A 5 -16.92 3.13 -3.11
CA HIS A 5 -16.15 2.90 -1.87
C HIS A 5 -15.29 4.12 -1.53
N ASP A 6 -15.22 4.46 -0.25
CA ASP A 6 -14.39 5.57 0.23
C ASP A 6 -12.92 5.11 0.32
N THR A 7 -12.11 5.52 -0.66
CA THR A 7 -10.68 5.18 -0.67
C THR A 7 -9.85 6.00 0.31
N ARG A 8 -10.37 7.12 0.81
CA ARG A 8 -9.70 7.91 1.85
C ARG A 8 -9.77 7.19 3.18
N GLU A 9 -10.96 6.71 3.56
CA GLU A 9 -11.14 5.84 4.73
C GLU A 9 -10.26 4.58 4.61
N LYS A 10 -10.28 3.93 3.45
CA LYS A 10 -9.44 2.74 3.20
C LYS A 10 -7.95 3.04 3.38
N ARG A 11 -7.45 4.14 2.82
CA ARG A 11 -6.04 4.58 2.98
C ARG A 11 -5.67 4.77 4.44
N GLU A 12 -6.53 5.40 5.23
CA GLU A 12 -6.28 5.63 6.66
C GLU A 12 -6.18 4.31 7.42
N LEU A 13 -7.07 3.36 7.16
CA LEU A 13 -7.05 2.03 7.75
C LEU A 13 -5.79 1.24 7.37
N VAL A 14 -5.38 1.30 6.09
CA VAL A 14 -4.13 0.66 5.62
C VAL A 14 -2.92 1.28 6.32
N CYS A 15 -2.85 2.61 6.39
CA CYS A 15 -1.75 3.32 7.07
C CYS A 15 -1.66 2.92 8.56
N ALA A 16 -2.80 2.90 9.26
CA ALA A 16 -2.86 2.50 10.66
C ALA A 16 -2.42 1.04 10.86
N ALA A 17 -2.85 0.13 9.99
CA ALA A 17 -2.48 -1.28 10.05
C ALA A 17 -0.97 -1.51 9.82
N ILE A 18 -0.37 -0.81 8.86
CA ILE A 18 1.08 -0.94 8.61
C ILE A 18 1.87 -0.35 9.80
N LYS A 19 1.46 0.79 10.34
CA LYS A 19 2.08 1.37 11.55
C LYS A 19 1.98 0.42 12.74
N ALA A 20 0.84 -0.24 12.92
CA ALA A 20 0.68 -1.27 13.94
C ALA A 20 1.60 -2.47 13.70
N ALA A 21 1.79 -2.89 12.45
CA ALA A 21 2.73 -3.96 12.10
C ALA A 21 4.19 -3.57 12.42
N CYS A 22 4.56 -2.30 12.21
CA CYS A 22 5.90 -1.79 12.51
C CYS A 22 6.21 -1.73 14.02
N ASP A 23 5.20 -1.76 14.89
CA ASP A 23 5.42 -1.86 16.33
C ASP A 23 6.02 -3.23 16.68
N ASN A 24 7.34 -3.24 16.82
CA ASN A 24 8.21 -4.41 17.04
C ASN A 24 7.91 -5.24 18.30
N LYS A 25 6.98 -4.81 19.15
CA LYS A 25 6.57 -5.54 20.35
C LYS A 25 5.46 -6.56 20.10
N ASN A 26 4.84 -6.56 18.92
CA ASN A 26 3.78 -7.51 18.62
C ASN A 26 4.38 -8.78 17.98
N ASN A 27 4.18 -9.94 18.61
CA ASN A 27 4.44 -11.26 18.01
C ASN A 27 3.24 -11.69 17.15
N LYS A 28 2.62 -10.75 16.43
CA LYS A 28 1.38 -10.97 15.70
C LYS A 28 1.65 -10.99 14.20
N MET A 29 0.90 -11.82 13.48
CA MET A 29 0.84 -11.75 12.03
C MET A 29 -0.11 -10.63 11.63
N HIS A 30 0.34 -9.72 10.76
CA HIS A 30 -0.48 -8.68 10.17
C HIS A 30 -0.72 -8.99 8.69
N ILE A 31 -1.99 -9.13 8.31
CA ILE A 31 -2.43 -9.30 6.94
C ILE A 31 -3.24 -8.07 6.58
N ILE A 32 -2.76 -7.31 5.60
CA ILE A 32 -3.26 -5.97 5.29
C ILE A 32 -3.67 -5.95 3.84
N PHE A 33 -4.95 -5.71 3.58
CA PHE A 33 -5.47 -5.61 2.22
C PHE A 33 -5.45 -4.14 1.79
N ASN A 34 -4.62 -3.79 0.82
CA ASN A 34 -4.74 -2.53 0.08
C ASN A 34 -5.86 -2.61 -0.98
N SER A 35 -6.21 -3.83 -1.39
CA SER A 35 -7.27 -4.10 -2.36
C SER A 35 -8.65 -3.59 -1.93
N VAL A 36 -9.46 -3.26 -2.93
CA VAL A 36 -10.83 -2.76 -2.77
C VAL A 36 -11.73 -3.49 -3.77
N ALA A 37 -12.80 -4.08 -3.25
CA ALA A 37 -13.75 -4.81 -4.07
C ALA A 37 -14.42 -3.88 -5.10
N GLY A 38 -14.58 -4.40 -6.32
CA GLY A 38 -15.33 -3.72 -7.36
C GLY A 38 -16.79 -3.49 -7.00
N ARG A 39 -17.38 -2.47 -7.60
CA ARG A 39 -18.83 -2.21 -7.62
C ARG A 39 -19.29 -2.07 -9.06
N VAL A 40 -20.61 -2.09 -9.27
CA VAL A 40 -21.22 -1.95 -10.61
C VAL A 40 -20.67 -0.75 -11.40
N THR A 41 -20.31 0.33 -10.71
CA THR A 41 -19.81 1.57 -11.30
C THR A 41 -18.29 1.69 -11.35
N HIS A 42 -17.53 0.83 -10.65
CA HIS A 42 -16.08 0.95 -10.46
C HIS A 42 -15.43 -0.43 -10.35
N MET A 43 -14.51 -0.72 -11.26
CA MET A 43 -13.73 -1.95 -11.27
C MET A 43 -12.60 -1.90 -10.23
N LEU A 44 -12.00 -3.05 -9.93
CA LEU A 44 -10.87 -3.15 -9.00
C LEU A 44 -9.68 -2.29 -9.49
N LEU A 45 -9.48 -2.20 -10.80
CA LEU A 45 -8.43 -1.39 -11.40
C LEU A 45 -8.63 0.12 -11.12
N ASP A 46 -9.88 0.59 -11.10
CA ASP A 46 -10.21 1.99 -10.84
C ASP A 46 -9.79 2.40 -9.42
N TYR A 47 -10.01 1.53 -8.45
CA TYR A 47 -9.58 1.77 -7.06
C TYR A 47 -8.06 1.70 -6.89
N ALA A 48 -7.41 0.76 -7.59
CA ALA A 48 -5.96 0.57 -7.50
C ALA A 48 -5.18 1.72 -8.15
N TRP A 49 -5.59 2.17 -9.33
CA TRP A 49 -4.78 3.00 -10.23
C TRP A 49 -5.50 4.22 -10.82
N GLY A 50 -6.68 4.53 -10.30
CA GLY A 50 -7.46 5.71 -10.66
C GLY A 50 -8.65 5.40 -11.55
N GLY A 51 -9.76 6.05 -11.22
CA GLY A 51 -11.02 6.05 -11.94
C GLY A 51 -11.85 7.26 -11.53
N ILE A 52 -12.94 7.51 -12.25
CA ILE A 52 -13.75 8.72 -12.05
C ILE A 52 -14.30 8.76 -10.62
N GLY A 53 -13.91 9.78 -9.85
CA GLY A 53 -14.38 9.93 -8.46
C GLY A 53 -13.67 9.06 -7.43
N ILE A 54 -12.55 8.42 -7.80
CA ILE A 54 -11.62 7.76 -6.87
C ILE A 54 -10.55 8.77 -6.44
N ASP A 55 -10.52 9.11 -5.16
CA ASP A 55 -9.47 9.95 -4.58
C ASP A 55 -9.30 9.66 -3.07
N PRO A 56 -8.17 9.09 -2.62
CA PRO A 56 -6.96 8.79 -3.41
C PRO A 56 -7.04 7.43 -4.13
N GLU A 57 -6.16 7.23 -5.11
CA GLU A 57 -5.86 5.92 -5.71
C GLU A 57 -5.06 5.07 -4.73
N MET A 58 -5.41 3.79 -4.57
CA MET A 58 -4.86 2.97 -3.48
C MET A 58 -3.38 2.60 -3.65
N ASN A 59 -2.88 2.35 -4.86
CA ASN A 59 -1.48 1.99 -5.06
C ASN A 59 -0.52 3.20 -4.94
N PRO A 60 -0.79 4.37 -5.57
CA PRO A 60 -0.04 5.59 -5.29
C PRO A 60 -0.07 5.97 -3.80
N ALA A 61 -1.24 5.89 -3.16
CA ALA A 61 -1.36 6.19 -1.73
C ALA A 61 -0.55 5.25 -0.85
N LEU A 62 -0.48 3.95 -1.20
CA LEU A 62 0.34 2.99 -0.48
C LEU A 62 1.84 3.31 -0.62
N LYS A 63 2.30 3.72 -1.80
CA LYS A 63 3.68 4.21 -1.98
C LYS A 63 3.97 5.37 -1.04
N ASP A 64 3.08 6.35 -0.93
CA ASP A 64 3.27 7.48 0.00
C ASP A 64 3.27 7.06 1.47
N ILE A 65 2.43 6.08 1.85
CA ILE A 65 2.44 5.50 3.20
C ILE A 65 3.79 4.83 3.50
N LEU A 66 4.28 3.99 2.58
CA LEU A 66 5.54 3.28 2.74
C LEU A 66 6.72 4.25 2.82
N ASP A 67 6.71 5.31 2.01
CA ASP A 67 7.76 6.33 2.00
C ASP A 67 7.79 7.13 3.30
N SER A 68 6.62 7.53 3.80
CA SER A 68 6.49 8.16 5.12
C SER A 68 7.09 7.26 6.20
N ILE A 69 6.74 5.97 6.21
CA ILE A 69 7.26 5.03 7.22
C ILE A 69 8.77 4.88 7.13
N GLY A 70 9.32 4.77 5.92
CA GLY A 70 10.76 4.67 5.70
C GLY A 70 11.53 5.92 6.13
N ASN A 71 10.93 7.11 5.94
CA ASN A 71 11.53 8.38 6.35
C ASN A 71 11.44 8.59 7.87
N ASP A 72 10.32 8.23 8.48
CA ASP A 72 10.09 8.37 9.92
C ASP A 72 10.96 7.39 10.73
N ASN A 73 11.26 6.22 10.17
CA ASN A 73 12.00 5.15 10.83
C ASN A 73 13.38 4.94 10.20
N LYS A 74 14.40 5.58 10.77
CA LYS A 74 15.80 5.43 10.35
C LYS A 74 16.45 4.09 10.74
N VAL A 75 15.76 3.28 11.55
CA VAL A 75 16.25 1.98 12.02
C VAL A 75 15.55 0.86 11.24
N ARG A 76 16.34 0.04 10.54
CA ARG A 76 15.89 -1.18 9.85
C ARG A 76 16.36 -2.41 10.64
N LEU A 77 15.66 -3.55 10.59
CA LEU A 77 14.49 -3.92 9.76
C LEU A 77 13.16 -3.34 10.28
N LEU A 78 12.19 -3.18 9.39
CA LEU A 78 10.83 -2.75 9.73
C LEU A 78 9.82 -3.79 9.27
N ARG A 79 9.01 -4.29 10.20
CA ARG A 79 7.95 -5.26 9.89
C ARG A 79 6.73 -4.50 9.35
N VAL A 80 6.48 -4.55 8.06
CA VAL A 80 5.31 -3.88 7.43
C VAL A 80 4.08 -4.79 7.29
N GLY A 81 4.22 -6.07 7.66
CA GLY A 81 3.18 -7.09 7.50
C GLY A 81 3.12 -7.68 6.09
N ALA A 82 2.18 -8.59 5.86
CA ALA A 82 1.85 -9.09 4.53
C ALA A 82 0.81 -8.15 3.89
N VAL A 83 1.22 -7.41 2.86
CA VAL A 83 0.36 -6.42 2.19
C VAL A 83 -0.14 -7.00 0.87
N LEU A 84 -1.46 -7.12 0.72
CA LEU A 84 -2.13 -7.65 -0.47
C LEU A 84 -2.66 -6.51 -1.34
N LEU A 85 -2.36 -6.56 -2.64
CA LEU A 85 -2.64 -5.50 -3.61
C LEU A 85 -3.65 -6.00 -4.66
N ASP A 86 -4.45 -5.08 -5.19
CA ASP A 86 -5.01 -5.25 -6.53
C ASP A 86 -4.00 -4.67 -7.53
N PHE A 87 -3.64 -5.48 -8.54
CA PHE A 87 -2.73 -5.12 -9.66
C PHE A 87 -1.45 -4.42 -9.20
N TYR A 88 -0.35 -5.15 -9.02
CA TYR A 88 0.93 -4.53 -8.60
C TYR A 88 1.50 -3.50 -9.61
N ASN A 89 0.97 -3.46 -10.84
CA ASN A 89 1.34 -2.60 -11.95
C ASN A 89 0.10 -1.91 -12.57
N LYS A 90 0.28 -0.73 -13.17
CA LYS A 90 -0.83 0.01 -13.80
C LYS A 90 -1.23 -0.59 -15.14
N HIS A 91 -0.25 -0.76 -16.02
CA HIS A 91 -0.42 -1.38 -17.34
C HIS A 91 0.84 -2.14 -17.74
N ARG A 92 0.71 -3.40 -18.19
CA ARG A 92 1.87 -4.23 -18.62
C ARG A 92 3.00 -4.15 -17.58
N GLY A 93 4.27 -4.09 -17.98
CA GLY A 93 5.41 -3.99 -17.05
C GLY A 93 5.58 -2.64 -16.34
N ASP A 94 4.61 -1.72 -16.42
CA ASP A 94 4.70 -0.41 -15.78
C ASP A 94 4.40 -0.51 -14.28
N ASP A 95 5.47 -0.69 -13.51
CA ASP A 95 5.49 -0.61 -12.05
C ASP A 95 6.22 0.67 -11.62
N THR A 96 5.59 1.81 -11.93
CA THR A 96 6.15 3.15 -11.68
C THR A 96 6.46 3.38 -10.20
N TYR A 97 5.69 2.77 -9.30
CA TYR A 97 5.82 2.99 -7.87
C TYR A 97 6.64 1.93 -7.14
N LYS A 98 6.99 0.82 -7.79
CA LYS A 98 7.86 -0.22 -7.21
C LYS A 98 7.37 -0.70 -5.86
N ILE A 99 6.05 -0.88 -5.73
CA ILE A 99 5.39 -1.13 -4.43
C ILE A 99 5.87 -2.46 -3.84
N VAL A 100 5.98 -3.49 -4.69
CA VAL A 100 6.44 -4.81 -4.28
C VAL A 100 7.88 -4.72 -3.78
N GLU A 101 8.78 -4.08 -4.53
CA GLU A 101 10.17 -3.91 -4.12
C GLU A 101 10.32 -3.03 -2.87
N ARG A 102 9.49 -1.98 -2.72
CA ARG A 102 9.41 -1.16 -1.49
C ARG A 102 9.10 -2.03 -0.28
N ILE A 103 8.08 -2.88 -0.35
CA ILE A 103 7.70 -3.81 0.73
C ILE A 103 8.84 -4.77 1.03
N ILE A 104 9.44 -5.38 0.00
CA ILE A 104 10.56 -6.31 0.15
C ILE A 104 11.74 -5.63 0.86
N ASN A 105 12.08 -4.40 0.48
CA ASN A 105 13.20 -3.64 1.04
C ASN A 105 13.13 -3.46 2.57
N PHE A 106 11.92 -3.40 3.17
CA PHE A 106 11.76 -3.28 4.61
C PHE A 106 12.27 -4.50 5.42
N ASN A 107 12.46 -5.64 4.74
CA ASN A 107 13.04 -6.85 5.33
C ASN A 107 14.58 -6.85 5.35
N PHE A 108 15.25 -5.83 4.81
CA PHE A 108 16.72 -5.75 4.76
C PHE A 108 17.26 -4.50 5.46
N THR A 109 18.43 -4.65 6.08
CA THR A 109 19.14 -3.55 6.76
C THR A 109 19.66 -2.54 5.74
N THR A 110 20.18 -3.06 4.64
CA THR A 110 20.55 -2.31 3.45
C THR A 110 19.49 -2.51 2.37
N PRO A 111 18.88 -1.45 1.81
CA PRO A 111 17.92 -1.57 0.71
C PRO A 111 18.54 -2.32 -0.49
N PHE A 112 17.82 -3.29 -1.05
CA PHE A 112 18.24 -4.04 -2.24
C PHE A 112 18.07 -3.22 -3.53
N ILE A 113 17.09 -2.31 -3.55
CA ILE A 113 16.98 -1.26 -4.57
C ILE A 113 17.10 0.12 -3.92
N ALA A 114 17.85 1.02 -4.56
CA ALA A 114 17.80 2.44 -4.25
C ALA A 114 16.48 2.98 -4.78
N ILE A 115 15.64 3.48 -3.89
CA ILE A 115 14.38 4.08 -4.27
C ILE A 115 14.51 5.57 -4.02
N ASN A 116 14.58 6.32 -5.12
CA ASN A 116 14.64 7.78 -5.11
C ASN A 116 13.28 8.40 -4.75
#